data_AF-A0AAV0YPK5-F1
#
_entry.id   AF-A0AAV0YPK5-F1
#
_cell.length_a   1.000
_cell.length_b   1.000
_cell.length_c   1.000
_cell.angle_alpha   90.00
_cell.angle_beta   90.00
_cell.angle_gamma   90.00
#
_symmetry.space_group_name_H-M   'P 1'
#
loop_
_entity.id
_entity.type
_entity.pdbx_description
1 polymer ?
#
loop_
_entity_poly.entity_id
_entity_poly.type
_entity_poly.pdbx_seq_one_letter_code
_entity_poly.pdbx_strand_id
1 'polypeptide(L)'
;MYTKIWANKEYIVKEAYAVVLDGAPGRDNEDKELAVVWSKIVPLKVSVLVWRLWQNKILTRDNLIKRGTLDEAHNSCPFGCEKEENANHIFFECPFAASTWSAILRWLNISCALHNLAVRNFFPIYRFMQWWQKRKGKTSRYLILLHGSSLKSKFSQYAHSIGIKV
;
A
#
# COMPACT_ATOMS: atom_id res chain seq x y z
N MET A 1 3.80 28.69 3.74
CA MET A 1 3.22 29.76 2.89
C MET A 1 1.68 29.69 2.93
N TYR A 2 1.04 29.77 4.11
CA TYR A 2 -0.44 29.73 4.23
C TYR A 2 -1.01 30.75 5.24
N THR A 3 -0.15 31.42 6.01
CA THR A 3 -0.56 32.30 7.11
C THR A 3 -1.00 33.70 6.68
N LYS A 4 -0.93 34.04 5.39
CA LYS A 4 -1.31 35.38 4.88
C LYS A 4 -2.76 35.50 4.37
N ILE A 5 -3.50 34.41 4.24
CA ILE A 5 -4.84 34.43 3.60
C ILE A 5 -5.88 35.12 4.49
N TRP A 6 -5.70 35.05 5.83
CA TRP A 6 -6.72 35.46 6.81
C TRP A 6 -6.28 36.61 7.71
N ALA A 7 -5.18 37.29 7.39
CA ALA A 7 -4.55 38.24 8.30
C ALA A 7 -5.48 39.37 8.80
N ASN A 8 -6.56 39.69 8.07
CA ASN A 8 -7.50 40.78 8.39
C ASN A 8 -8.99 40.43 8.14
N LYS A 9 -9.39 39.14 8.08
CA LYS A 9 -10.79 38.72 7.88
C LYS A 9 -11.19 37.63 8.87
N GLU A 10 -12.45 37.59 9.29
CA GLU A 10 -13.00 36.48 10.08
C GLU A 10 -12.80 35.16 9.36
N TYR A 11 -12.32 34.15 10.08
CA TYR A 11 -12.13 32.81 9.55
C TYR A 11 -13.49 32.15 9.30
N ILE A 12 -13.82 31.90 8.03
CA ILE A 12 -15.01 31.15 7.67
C ILE A 12 -14.60 29.78 7.14
N VAL A 13 -15.08 28.74 7.83
CA VAL A 13 -14.81 27.32 7.52
C VAL A 13 -15.03 27.02 6.03
N LYS A 14 -16.12 27.52 5.43
CA LYS A 14 -16.46 27.31 4.02
C LYS A 14 -15.36 27.77 3.04
N GLU A 15 -14.72 28.90 3.36
CA GLU A 15 -13.69 29.48 2.48
C GLU A 15 -12.34 28.78 2.69
N ALA A 16 -12.05 28.32 3.91
CA ALA A 16 -10.89 27.48 4.17
C ALA A 16 -10.97 26.15 3.40
N TYR A 17 -12.15 25.51 3.36
CA TYR A 17 -12.36 24.31 2.55
C TYR A 17 -12.25 24.59 1.06
N ALA A 18 -12.80 25.70 0.56
CA ALA A 18 -12.65 26.09 -0.84
C ALA A 18 -11.17 26.23 -1.24
N VAL A 19 -10.35 26.89 -0.42
CA VAL A 19 -8.90 27.02 -0.66
C VAL A 19 -8.17 25.67 -0.65
N VAL A 20 -8.55 24.76 0.25
CA VAL A 20 -7.96 23.40 0.32
C VAL A 20 -8.36 22.54 -0.88
N LEU A 21 -9.58 22.70 -1.38
CA LEU A 21 -10.11 21.97 -2.53
C LEU A 21 -9.61 22.55 -3.87
N ASP A 22 -9.46 23.86 -3.96
CA ASP A 22 -8.95 24.57 -5.15
C ASP A 22 -7.41 24.58 -5.23
N GLY A 23 -6.72 24.28 -4.13
CA GLY A 23 -5.28 24.46 -3.97
C GLY A 23 -4.43 23.19 -4.14
N ALA A 24 -4.07 22.84 -5.37
CA ALA A 24 -2.71 22.46 -5.79
C ALA A 24 -2.66 22.13 -7.31
N PRO A 25 -2.18 23.04 -8.19
CA PRO A 25 -1.91 22.69 -9.57
C PRO A 25 -0.81 21.60 -9.61
N GLY A 26 -1.17 20.40 -10.07
CA GLY A 26 -0.27 19.23 -10.18
C GLY A 26 -0.73 17.94 -9.49
N ARG A 27 -1.88 17.92 -8.77
CA ARG A 27 -2.41 16.71 -8.09
C ARG A 27 -3.41 15.89 -8.91
N ASP A 28 -3.84 16.37 -10.06
CA ASP A 28 -4.90 15.77 -10.87
C ASP A 28 -4.60 14.33 -11.34
N ASN A 29 -3.32 13.96 -11.51
CA ASN A 29 -2.92 12.58 -11.80
C ASN A 29 -2.77 11.72 -10.53
N GLU A 30 -2.25 12.27 -9.43
CA GLU A 30 -2.11 11.57 -8.15
C GLU A 30 -3.48 11.24 -7.53
N ASP A 31 -4.43 12.17 -7.63
CA ASP A 31 -5.79 12.02 -7.13
C ASP A 31 -6.55 10.91 -7.87
N LYS A 32 -6.30 10.73 -9.18
CA LYS A 32 -6.87 9.63 -9.98
C LYS A 32 -6.31 8.27 -9.57
N GLU A 33 -5.01 8.18 -9.30
CA GLU A 33 -4.39 6.92 -8.85
C GLU A 33 -4.89 6.53 -7.45
N LEU A 34 -5.05 7.51 -6.56
CA LEU A 34 -5.59 7.31 -5.22
C LEU A 34 -7.10 7.02 -5.22
N ALA A 35 -7.86 7.51 -6.20
CA ALA A 35 -9.30 7.19 -6.31
C ALA A 35 -9.56 5.68 -6.43
N VAL A 36 -8.66 4.94 -7.09
CA VAL A 36 -8.73 3.47 -7.20
C VAL A 36 -8.55 2.81 -5.83
N VAL A 37 -7.73 3.37 -4.95
CA VAL A 37 -7.46 2.88 -3.59
C VAL A 37 -8.70 2.98 -2.71
N TRP A 38 -9.49 4.04 -2.87
CA TRP A 38 -10.69 4.31 -2.08
C TRP A 38 -11.99 3.72 -2.64
N SER A 39 -11.89 2.83 -3.61
CA SER A 39 -13.04 2.12 -4.16
C SER A 39 -13.74 1.24 -3.11
N LYS A 40 -15.07 1.20 -3.14
CA LYS A 40 -15.92 0.32 -2.30
C LYS A 40 -15.59 -1.18 -2.43
N ILE A 41 -14.85 -1.55 -3.48
CA ILE A 41 -14.46 -2.93 -3.75
C ILE A 41 -13.24 -3.35 -2.90
N VAL A 42 -12.41 -2.39 -2.49
CA VAL A 42 -11.19 -2.62 -1.73
C VAL A 42 -11.53 -2.62 -0.23
N PRO A 43 -11.09 -3.61 0.56
CA PRO A 43 -11.27 -3.56 2.00
C PRO A 43 -10.57 -2.33 2.58
N LEU A 44 -11.25 -1.59 3.47
CA LEU A 44 -10.75 -0.34 4.04
C LEU A 44 -9.34 -0.47 4.65
N LYS A 45 -9.02 -1.61 5.27
CA LYS A 45 -7.69 -1.88 5.83
C LYS A 45 -6.58 -1.84 4.77
N VAL A 46 -6.86 -2.35 3.58
CA VAL A 46 -5.92 -2.32 2.44
C VAL A 46 -5.82 -0.90 1.91
N SER A 47 -6.94 -0.19 1.75
CA SER A 47 -6.94 1.21 1.32
C SER A 47 -6.10 2.10 2.23
N VAL A 48 -6.27 1.97 3.55
CA VAL A 48 -5.51 2.74 4.55
C VAL A 48 -4.02 2.37 4.51
N LEU A 49 -3.67 1.08 4.36
CA LEU A 49 -2.28 0.65 4.23
C LEU A 49 -1.61 1.28 3.01
N VAL A 50 -2.28 1.20 1.87
CA VAL A 50 -1.79 1.69 0.58
C VAL A 50 -1.68 3.22 0.59
N TRP A 51 -2.62 3.93 1.21
CA TRP A 51 -2.52 5.37 1.42
C TRP A 51 -1.38 5.75 2.37
N ARG A 52 -1.16 5.00 3.44
CA ARG A 52 0.01 5.20 4.33
C ARG A 52 1.32 4.93 3.61
N LEU A 53 1.37 3.93 2.72
CA LEU A 53 2.52 3.64 1.87
C LEU A 53 2.82 4.82 0.96
N TRP A 54 1.79 5.37 0.30
CA TRP A 54 1.91 6.54 -0.58
C TRP A 54 2.50 7.75 0.15
N GLN A 55 2.09 7.97 1.39
CA GLN A 55 2.58 9.08 2.21
C GLN A 55 3.94 8.78 2.86
N ASN A 56 4.53 7.61 2.63
CA ASN A 56 5.69 7.07 3.34
C ASN A 56 5.55 7.19 4.88
N LYS A 57 4.38 6.83 5.42
CA LYS A 57 4.04 6.89 6.85
C LYS A 57 3.88 5.53 7.51
N ILE A 58 4.37 4.48 6.87
CA ILE A 58 4.41 3.13 7.46
C ILE A 58 5.49 3.07 8.54
N LEU A 59 5.31 2.20 9.53
CA LEU A 59 6.25 1.95 10.62
C LEU A 59 7.44 1.12 10.12
N THR A 60 8.18 1.65 9.16
CA THR A 60 9.44 1.09 8.70
C THR A 60 10.61 1.62 9.53
N ARG A 61 11.73 0.90 9.60
CA ARG A 61 12.90 1.33 10.40
C ARG A 61 13.39 2.71 10.00
N ASP A 62 13.48 2.99 8.71
CA ASP A 62 13.87 4.33 8.22
C ASP A 62 12.95 5.44 8.76
N ASN A 63 11.64 5.17 8.83
CA ASN A 63 10.65 6.12 9.34
C ASN A 63 10.67 6.22 10.87
N LEU A 64 11.06 5.16 11.59
CA LEU A 64 11.25 5.20 13.04
C LEU A 64 12.52 5.97 13.42
N ILE A 65 13.60 5.82 12.65
CA ILE A 65 14.85 6.58 12.79
C ILE A 65 14.59 8.06 12.55
N LYS A 66 13.88 8.42 11.48
CA LYS A 66 13.46 9.81 11.20
C LYS A 66 12.62 10.43 12.31
N ARG A 67 11.95 9.63 13.13
CA ARG A 67 11.16 10.08 14.30
C ARG A 67 11.98 10.10 15.60
N GLY A 68 13.25 9.73 15.57
CA GLY A 68 14.09 9.59 16.75
C GLY A 68 13.68 8.48 17.70
N THR A 69 12.88 7.51 17.23
CA THR A 69 12.42 6.37 18.05
C THR A 69 13.39 5.19 17.99
N LEU A 70 14.23 5.13 16.96
CA LEU A 70 15.18 4.05 16.73
C LEU A 70 16.53 4.63 16.31
N ASP A 71 17.61 3.96 16.72
CA ASP A 71 18.98 4.30 16.33
C ASP A 71 19.31 3.79 14.91
N GLU A 72 20.16 4.51 14.19
CA GLU A 72 20.58 4.22 12.80
C GLU A 72 21.22 2.83 12.67
N ALA A 73 21.90 2.36 13.73
CA ALA A 73 22.46 1.02 13.80
C ALA A 73 21.44 -0.12 13.59
N HIS A 74 20.14 0.17 13.73
CA HIS A 74 19.05 -0.80 13.60
C HIS A 74 18.24 -0.62 12.30
N ASN A 75 18.80 0.01 11.28
CA ASN A 75 18.10 0.22 10.00
C ASN A 75 18.02 -1.04 9.11
N SER A 76 18.51 -2.19 9.55
CA SER A 76 18.56 -3.40 8.71
C SER A 76 17.21 -4.10 8.56
N CYS A 77 17.01 -4.74 7.42
CA CYS A 77 15.82 -5.50 7.09
C CYS A 77 15.61 -6.68 8.05
N PRO A 78 14.42 -6.84 8.64
CA PRO A 78 14.13 -7.88 9.64
C PRO A 78 14.07 -9.28 9.02
N PHE A 79 14.00 -9.38 7.69
CA PHE A 79 14.03 -10.64 6.96
C PHE A 79 15.45 -11.11 6.62
N GLY A 80 16.49 -10.43 7.10
CA GLY A 80 17.87 -10.89 7.01
C GLY A 80 18.49 -10.76 5.63
N CYS A 81 18.00 -9.87 4.76
CA CYS A 81 18.58 -9.65 3.43
C CYS A 81 19.62 -8.52 3.39
N GLU A 82 20.15 -8.11 4.55
CA GLU A 82 21.27 -7.16 4.71
C GLU A 82 21.10 -5.79 4.02
N LYS A 83 19.86 -5.43 3.67
CA LYS A 83 19.51 -4.12 3.10
C LYS A 83 18.80 -3.27 4.15
N GLU A 84 18.81 -1.96 3.95
CA GLU A 84 18.05 -1.04 4.80
C GLU A 84 16.54 -1.24 4.65
N GLU A 85 15.83 -1.17 5.77
CA GLU A 85 14.38 -1.33 5.82
C GLU A 85 13.69 0.00 5.53
N ASN A 86 13.20 0.13 4.30
CA ASN A 86 12.27 1.18 3.90
C ASN A 86 10.99 0.62 3.27
N ALA A 87 10.02 1.50 3.03
CA ALA A 87 8.73 1.13 2.45
C ALA A 87 8.85 0.38 1.10
N ASN A 88 9.70 0.86 0.19
CA ASN A 88 9.88 0.19 -1.11
C ASN A 88 10.54 -1.19 -0.93
N HIS A 89 11.50 -1.27 -0.01
CA HIS A 89 12.22 -2.49 0.28
C HIS A 89 11.27 -3.58 0.80
N ILE A 90 10.50 -3.32 1.87
CA ILE A 90 9.60 -4.32 2.46
C ILE A 90 8.51 -4.78 1.48
N PHE A 91 8.01 -3.89 0.63
CA PHE A 91 6.87 -4.24 -0.24
C PHE A 91 7.28 -4.81 -1.60
N PHE A 92 8.44 -4.41 -2.14
CA PHE A 92 8.80 -4.71 -3.52
C PHE A 92 10.20 -5.31 -3.68
N GLU A 93 11.22 -4.80 -3.01
CA GLU A 93 12.61 -5.21 -3.30
C GLU A 93 13.11 -6.37 -2.43
N CYS A 94 12.48 -6.61 -1.28
CA CYS A 94 12.90 -7.64 -0.36
C CYS A 94 12.66 -9.03 -0.97
N PRO A 95 13.68 -9.92 -1.00
CA PRO A 95 13.52 -11.28 -1.51
C PRO A 95 12.40 -12.06 -0.81
N PHE A 96 12.23 -11.86 0.50
CA PHE A 96 11.14 -12.45 1.27
C PHE A 96 9.76 -11.92 0.85
N ALA A 97 9.66 -10.62 0.57
CA ALA A 97 8.42 -10.04 0.06
C ALA A 97 8.09 -10.56 -1.34
N ALA A 98 9.09 -10.65 -2.22
CA ALA A 98 8.94 -11.19 -3.56
C ALA A 98 8.45 -12.65 -3.56
N SER A 99 9.00 -13.50 -2.67
CA SER A 99 8.55 -14.89 -2.53
C SER A 99 7.13 -14.98 -2.00
N THR A 100 6.77 -14.12 -1.04
CA THR A 100 5.42 -14.01 -0.48
C THR A 100 4.40 -13.58 -1.54
N TRP A 101 4.69 -12.53 -2.32
CA TRP A 101 3.82 -12.08 -3.42
C TRP A 101 3.63 -13.19 -4.46
N SER A 102 4.72 -13.87 -4.83
CA SER A 102 4.67 -14.99 -5.77
C SER A 102 3.82 -16.15 -5.25
N ALA A 103 3.85 -16.43 -3.94
CA ALA A 103 2.99 -17.44 -3.31
C ALA A 103 1.52 -17.04 -3.32
N ILE A 104 1.20 -15.79 -2.96
CA ILE A 104 -0.16 -15.25 -2.98
C ILE A 104 -0.74 -15.31 -4.39
N LEU A 105 0.02 -14.88 -5.40
CA LEU A 105 -0.45 -14.87 -6.78
C LEU A 105 -0.67 -16.27 -7.34
N ARG A 106 0.23 -17.22 -7.03
CA ARG A 106 0.03 -18.64 -7.35
C ARG A 106 -1.23 -19.19 -6.69
N TRP A 107 -1.45 -18.89 -5.41
CA TRP A 107 -2.65 -19.32 -4.69
C TRP A 107 -3.94 -18.72 -5.28
N LEU A 108 -3.88 -17.47 -5.74
CA LEU A 108 -5.00 -16.80 -6.42
C LEU A 108 -5.16 -17.22 -7.90
N ASN A 109 -4.26 -18.05 -8.42
CA ASN A 109 -4.16 -18.44 -9.83
C ASN A 109 -4.06 -17.23 -10.78
N ILE A 110 -3.20 -16.28 -10.43
CA ILE A 110 -2.96 -15.05 -11.18
C ILE A 110 -1.61 -15.15 -11.89
N SER A 111 -1.67 -15.37 -13.21
CA SER A 111 -0.51 -15.30 -14.09
C SER A 111 -0.23 -13.83 -14.45
N CYS A 112 0.45 -13.11 -13.57
CA CYS A 112 1.06 -11.83 -13.93
C CYS A 112 2.54 -12.06 -14.14
N ALA A 113 3.08 -11.58 -15.28
CA ALA A 113 4.52 -11.45 -15.45
C ALA A 113 5.01 -10.37 -14.47
N LEU A 114 5.24 -10.75 -13.22
CA LEU A 114 6.01 -9.96 -12.27
C LEU A 114 7.48 -10.05 -12.67
N HIS A 115 7.79 -9.51 -13.83
CA HIS A 115 9.15 -9.32 -14.25
C HIS A 115 9.70 -8.17 -13.40
N ASN A 116 10.56 -8.52 -12.45
CA ASN A 116 11.30 -7.62 -11.58
C ASN A 116 10.45 -6.55 -10.88
N LEU A 117 10.17 -6.78 -9.59
CA LEU A 117 9.73 -5.76 -8.62
C LEU A 117 10.71 -4.56 -8.49
N ALA A 118 11.75 -4.49 -9.32
CA ALA A 118 12.65 -3.37 -9.51
C ALA A 118 12.03 -2.19 -10.31
N VAL A 119 10.70 -2.13 -10.46
CA VAL A 119 10.07 -0.87 -10.88
C VAL A 119 9.84 -0.05 -9.62
N ARG A 120 10.69 0.97 -9.44
CA ARG A 120 10.75 1.94 -8.33
C ARG A 120 9.46 2.69 -7.97
N ASN A 121 8.27 2.26 -8.39
CA ASN A 121 7.04 3.04 -8.25
C ASN A 121 5.86 2.18 -7.80
N PHE A 122 4.86 2.80 -7.16
CA PHE A 122 3.57 2.28 -6.69
C PHE A 122 2.70 1.56 -7.76
N PHE A 123 3.17 1.57 -9.01
CA PHE A 123 2.54 0.98 -10.19
C PHE A 123 2.12 -0.50 -10.03
N PRO A 124 2.87 -1.40 -9.35
CA PRO A 124 2.44 -2.78 -9.12
C PRO A 124 1.18 -2.89 -8.25
N ILE A 125 1.08 -2.09 -7.17
CA ILE A 125 -0.11 -2.07 -6.30
C ILE A 125 -1.30 -1.50 -7.08
N TYR A 126 -1.10 -0.41 -7.80
CA TYR A 126 -2.14 0.18 -8.63
C TYR A 126 -2.67 -0.80 -9.68
N ARG A 127 -1.77 -1.49 -10.42
CA ARG A 127 -2.17 -2.52 -11.39
C ARG A 127 -2.90 -3.71 -10.73
N PHE A 128 -2.46 -4.13 -9.55
CA PHE A 128 -3.16 -5.15 -8.77
C PHE A 128 -4.59 -4.70 -8.41
N MET A 129 -4.75 -3.46 -7.94
CA MET A 129 -6.06 -2.89 -7.59
C MET A 129 -6.97 -2.75 -8.82
N GLN A 130 -6.44 -2.29 -9.95
CA GLN A 130 -7.19 -2.22 -11.21
C GLN A 130 -7.62 -3.61 -11.70
N TRP A 131 -6.72 -4.59 -11.67
CA TRP A 131 -7.03 -5.98 -12.00
C TRP A 131 -8.16 -6.50 -11.11
N TRP A 132 -8.10 -6.20 -9.81
CA TRP A 132 -9.09 -6.62 -8.83
C TRP A 132 -10.46 -6.03 -9.13
N GLN A 133 -10.52 -4.75 -9.51
CA GLN A 133 -11.77 -4.08 -9.86
C GLN A 133 -12.40 -4.65 -11.14
N LYS A 134 -11.60 -4.94 -12.18
CA LYS A 134 -12.08 -5.42 -13.48
C LYS A 134 -12.75 -6.80 -13.47
N ARG A 135 -12.54 -7.62 -12.43
CA ARG A 135 -13.08 -9.00 -12.38
C ARG A 135 -14.44 -9.14 -11.68
N LYS A 136 -15.07 -8.06 -11.21
CA LYS A 136 -16.43 -8.12 -10.66
C LYS A 136 -17.48 -8.26 -11.77
N GLY A 137 -17.78 -9.51 -12.13
CA GLY A 137 -18.87 -9.88 -13.02
C GLY A 137 -18.99 -11.38 -13.33
N LYS A 138 -17.96 -12.19 -13.06
CA LYS A 138 -17.99 -13.65 -13.28
C LYS A 138 -17.68 -14.39 -11.97
N THR A 139 -18.75 -14.88 -11.34
CA THR A 139 -18.82 -15.97 -10.35
C THR A 139 -17.63 -16.18 -9.37
N SER A 140 -17.80 -15.62 -8.17
CA SER A 140 -17.73 -16.28 -6.86
C SER A 140 -16.72 -17.44 -6.65
N ARG A 141 -15.44 -17.11 -6.50
CA ARG A 141 -14.49 -17.79 -5.57
C ARG A 141 -13.68 -16.82 -4.71
N TYR A 142 -13.61 -15.55 -5.12
CA TYR A 142 -12.74 -14.53 -4.52
C TYR A 142 -13.47 -13.54 -3.59
N LEU A 143 -14.81 -13.55 -3.57
CA LEU A 143 -15.61 -12.78 -2.60
C LEU A 143 -15.40 -13.22 -1.14
N ILE A 144 -14.78 -14.40 -0.95
CA ILE A 144 -14.39 -14.93 0.37
C ILE A 144 -13.33 -14.04 1.03
N LEU A 145 -12.57 -13.21 0.26
CA LEU A 145 -11.51 -12.31 0.77
C LEU A 145 -12.00 -11.28 1.81
N LEU A 146 -13.32 -11.11 1.95
CA LEU A 146 -13.94 -10.16 2.88
C LEU A 146 -14.36 -10.78 4.23
N HIS A 147 -14.37 -12.11 4.39
CA HIS A 147 -14.75 -12.80 5.65
C HIS A 147 -13.57 -13.56 6.30
N GLY A 148 -12.47 -12.83 6.54
CA GLY A 148 -11.69 -12.81 7.78
C GLY A 148 -10.93 -14.05 8.30
N SER A 149 -11.61 -15.17 8.59
CA SER A 149 -11.04 -16.26 9.40
C SER A 149 -10.68 -17.50 8.59
N SER A 150 -11.55 -17.91 7.66
CA SER A 150 -11.35 -19.13 6.85
C SER A 150 -10.21 -19.01 5.83
N LEU A 151 -9.82 -17.79 5.45
CA LEU A 151 -8.75 -17.61 4.46
C LEU A 151 -7.37 -17.46 5.08
N LYS A 152 -7.27 -16.87 6.27
CA LYS A 152 -6.01 -16.88 7.02
C LYS A 152 -5.57 -18.32 7.27
N SER A 153 -6.51 -19.19 7.64
CA SER A 153 -6.23 -20.62 7.81
C SER A 153 -5.90 -21.32 6.49
N LYS A 154 -6.65 -21.09 5.40
CA LYS A 154 -6.37 -21.69 4.09
C LYS A 154 -5.04 -21.21 3.48
N PHE A 155 -4.72 -19.92 3.60
CA PHE A 155 -3.45 -19.37 3.15
C PHE A 155 -2.30 -19.86 4.04
N SER A 156 -2.48 -19.91 5.36
CA SER A 156 -1.49 -20.49 6.28
C SER A 156 -1.22 -21.96 5.99
N GLN A 157 -2.27 -22.77 5.73
CA GLN A 157 -2.13 -24.16 5.30
C GLN A 157 -1.40 -24.28 3.96
N TYR A 158 -1.75 -23.45 2.97
CA TYR A 158 -1.07 -23.43 1.69
C TYR A 158 0.40 -22.99 1.84
N ALA A 159 0.68 -21.93 2.59
CA ALA A 159 2.01 -21.43 2.85
C ALA A 159 2.89 -22.49 3.52
N HIS A 160 2.34 -23.20 4.52
CA HIS A 160 3.01 -24.34 5.13
C HIS A 160 3.29 -25.46 4.12
N SER A 161 2.35 -25.76 3.22
CA SER A 161 2.54 -26.77 2.17
C SER A 161 3.65 -26.44 1.15
N ILE A 162 4.01 -25.16 1.00
CA ILE A 162 5.08 -24.69 0.12
C ILE A 162 6.33 -24.21 0.89
N GLY A 163 6.42 -24.52 2.20
CA GLY A 163 7.59 -24.22 3.03
C GLY A 163 7.74 -22.76 3.48
N ILE A 164 6.72 -21.91 3.32
CA ILE A 164 6.73 -20.54 3.83
C ILE A 164 6.18 -20.54 5.26
N LYS A 165 7.02 -20.15 6.23
CA LYS A 165 6.58 -19.84 7.60
C LYS A 165 5.96 -18.43 7.60
N VAL A 166 4.63 -18.35 7.72
CA VAL A 166 3.83 -17.11 7.80
C VAL A 166 3.41 -16.87 9.25
#